data_AF-A0A833VF59-F1
#
_entry.id   AF-A0A833VF59-F1
#
_cell.length_a   1.000
_cell.length_b   1.000
_cell.length_c   1.000
_cell.angle_alpha   90.00
_cell.angle_beta   90.00
_cell.angle_gamma   90.00
#
_symmetry.space_group_name_H-M   'P 1'
#
loop_
_entity.id
_entity.type
_entity.pdbx_description
1 polymer ?
#
loop_
_entity_poly.entity_id
_entity_poly.type
_entity_poly.pdbx_seq_one_letter_code
_entity_poly.pdbx_strand_id
1 'polypeptide(L)'
;MGHKIGPKGIFEIHLQESLVCEPPNEEQKKKKKHFFRFTRQEGNEPNISMETLGDGIGSGGESDKEREEEAQEAAAILRDRLRLSVISIASSHAKTLGMTISEPVVACIADLAFKQAEQMGRDVELFAQHAGRKSVNTEDVILSAHRNEHLMGLLRNFTQELKEKEPCTEKKRKKKASKNENKVQEPIEMLD
;
A
#
# COMPACT_ATOMS: atom_id res chain seq x y z
N MET A 1 -33.48 5.34 46.54
CA MET A 1 -32.15 4.90 46.10
C MET A 1 -32.14 4.83 44.58
N GLY A 2 -31.75 5.90 43.90
CA GLY A 2 -31.73 5.97 42.43
C GLY A 2 -30.30 5.95 41.93
N HIS A 3 -29.90 4.87 41.25
CA HIS A 3 -28.61 4.80 40.60
C HIS A 3 -28.73 5.46 39.22
N LYS A 4 -28.13 6.65 39.08
CA LYS A 4 -27.95 7.29 37.77
C LYS A 4 -26.78 6.62 37.07
N ILE A 5 -27.07 5.92 35.97
CA ILE A 5 -26.06 5.44 35.02
C ILE A 5 -25.84 6.59 34.04
N GLY A 6 -24.71 7.28 34.15
CA GLY A 6 -24.27 8.27 33.17
C GLY A 6 -23.76 7.61 31.88
N PRO A 7 -23.76 8.31 30.74
CA PRO A 7 -23.25 7.78 29.48
C PRO A 7 -21.73 7.58 29.58
N LYS A 8 -21.29 6.32 29.41
CA LYS A 8 -19.86 6.00 29.27
C LYS A 8 -19.36 6.62 27.98
N GLY A 9 -18.25 7.35 28.12
CA GLY A 9 -17.62 8.15 27.10
C GLY A 9 -17.27 7.39 25.83
N ILE A 10 -17.24 8.18 24.78
CA ILE A 10 -16.72 7.89 23.46
C ILE A 10 -15.31 7.31 23.62
N PHE A 11 -15.12 6.05 23.22
CA PHE A 11 -13.80 5.45 23.12
C PHE A 11 -13.09 6.09 21.92
N GLU A 12 -12.35 7.15 22.20
CA GLU A 12 -11.30 7.65 21.32
C GLU A 12 -10.21 6.58 21.29
N ILE A 13 -10.16 5.80 20.21
CA ILE A 13 -9.08 4.86 19.96
C ILE A 13 -7.88 5.71 19.54
N HIS A 14 -7.20 6.27 20.53
CA HIS A 14 -5.94 6.95 20.33
C HIS A 14 -4.93 5.86 19.92
N LEU A 15 -4.75 5.71 18.61
CA LEU A 15 -3.72 4.87 18.02
C LEU A 15 -2.38 5.56 18.34
N GLN A 16 -1.84 5.33 19.54
CA GLN A 16 -0.47 5.73 19.85
C GLN A 16 0.47 4.89 19.00
N GLU A 17 0.85 5.51 17.89
CA GLU A 17 2.13 5.46 17.21
C GLU A 17 3.25 5.05 18.18
N SER A 18 3.58 3.77 18.17
CA SER A 18 4.79 3.22 18.78
C SER A 18 5.42 2.19 17.84
N LEU A 19 5.56 2.58 16.57
CA LEU A 19 6.72 2.14 15.80
C LEU A 19 7.88 3.02 16.25
N VAL A 20 8.69 2.51 17.17
CA VAL A 20 10.07 3.01 17.32
C VAL A 20 10.79 2.68 16.02
N CYS A 21 10.68 3.60 15.06
CA CYS A 21 11.49 3.64 13.86
C CYS A 21 12.71 4.48 14.24
N GLU A 22 13.79 3.81 14.66
CA GLU A 22 15.09 4.45 14.79
C GLU A 22 15.41 5.26 13.51
N PRO A 23 15.92 6.50 13.62
CA PRO A 23 16.22 7.30 12.45
C PRO A 23 17.29 6.59 11.60
N PRO A 24 17.04 6.35 10.29
CA PRO A 24 17.97 5.61 9.46
C PRO A 24 19.25 6.44 9.24
N ASN A 25 20.41 5.83 9.49
CA ASN A 25 21.70 6.42 9.15
C ASN A 25 21.77 6.74 7.64
N GLU A 26 22.58 7.73 7.27
CA GLU A 26 22.68 8.27 5.91
C GLU A 26 23.13 7.21 4.86
N GLU A 27 23.68 6.09 5.32
CA GLU A 27 24.14 4.95 4.52
C GLU A 27 22.98 4.06 4.03
N GLN A 28 21.92 3.92 4.82
CA GLN A 28 20.70 3.18 4.46
C GLN A 28 19.91 3.88 3.33
N LYS A 29 20.02 5.21 3.24
CA LYS A 29 19.37 6.02 2.20
C LYS A 29 19.95 5.77 0.81
N LYS A 30 21.24 5.41 0.74
CA LYS A 30 21.94 5.07 -0.50
C LYS A 30 21.57 3.65 -0.98
N LYS A 31 21.43 2.70 -0.06
CA LYS A 31 20.96 1.32 -0.35
C LYS A 31 19.50 1.29 -0.83
N LYS A 32 18.60 2.06 -0.22
CA LYS A 32 17.18 2.16 -0.66
C LYS A 32 17.04 2.77 -2.06
N LYS A 33 17.83 3.79 -2.41
CA LYS A 33 17.84 4.37 -3.77
C LYS A 33 18.33 3.38 -4.83
N HIS A 34 19.32 2.55 -4.49
CA HIS A 34 19.83 1.55 -5.42
C HIS A 34 18.86 0.36 -5.57
N PHE A 35 18.18 -0.02 -4.49
CA PHE A 35 17.15 -1.06 -4.50
C PHE A 35 15.94 -0.67 -5.38
N PHE A 36 15.44 0.57 -5.25
CA PHE A 36 14.31 1.06 -6.04
C PHE A 36 14.65 1.28 -7.53
N ARG A 37 15.92 1.51 -7.86
CA ARG A 37 16.38 1.62 -9.26
C ARG A 37 16.52 0.25 -9.92
N PHE A 38 16.72 -0.82 -9.14
CA PHE A 38 16.88 -2.18 -9.67
C PHE A 38 15.57 -2.81 -10.13
N THR A 39 14.43 -2.40 -9.57
CA THR A 39 13.10 -2.96 -9.90
C THR A 39 12.39 -2.27 -11.07
N ARG A 40 13.03 -1.31 -11.75
CA ARG A 40 12.51 -0.74 -13.00
C ARG A 40 13.29 -1.29 -14.19
N GLN A 41 12.97 -2.53 -14.55
CA GLN A 41 13.29 -3.08 -15.87
C GLN A 41 12.12 -2.76 -16.79
N GLU A 42 12.37 -2.00 -17.86
CA GLU A 42 11.36 -1.77 -18.90
C GLU A 42 11.19 -3.06 -19.71
N GLY A 43 10.07 -3.75 -19.46
CA GLY A 43 9.63 -4.89 -20.24
C GLY A 43 8.98 -4.41 -21.53
N ASN A 44 9.68 -4.65 -22.63
CA ASN A 44 9.19 -4.60 -24.00
C ASN A 44 8.09 -5.66 -24.18
N GLU A 45 6.90 -5.30 -24.66
CA GLU A 45 5.80 -6.24 -24.92
C GLU A 45 6.11 -7.11 -26.16
N PRO A 46 5.97 -8.45 -26.09
CA PRO A 46 5.74 -9.22 -27.30
C PRO A 46 4.27 -9.16 -27.71
N ASN A 47 4.04 -8.77 -28.96
CA ASN A 47 2.79 -8.86 -29.69
C ASN A 47 2.18 -10.26 -29.53
N ILE A 48 0.94 -10.36 -29.04
CA ILE A 48 0.18 -11.60 -29.03
C ILE A 48 -0.41 -11.78 -30.42
N SER A 49 0.31 -12.49 -31.28
CA SER A 49 -0.24 -13.07 -32.51
C SER A 49 -0.92 -14.39 -32.16
N MET A 50 -2.23 -14.40 -32.31
CA MET A 50 -3.08 -15.57 -32.21
C MET A 50 -3.01 -16.35 -33.54
N GLU A 51 -2.37 -17.53 -33.55
CA GLU A 51 -2.55 -18.49 -34.66
C GLU A 51 -2.36 -19.96 -34.25
N THR A 52 -3.48 -20.68 -34.39
CA THR A 52 -3.68 -22.06 -34.90
C THR A 52 -3.04 -23.30 -34.24
N LEU A 53 -3.94 -24.08 -33.60
CA LEU A 53 -4.15 -25.53 -33.67
C LEU A 53 -3.01 -26.41 -34.22
N GLY A 54 -2.47 -27.26 -33.34
CA GLY A 54 -1.73 -28.47 -33.68
C GLY A 54 -1.75 -29.45 -32.51
N ASP A 55 -2.28 -30.64 -32.72
CA ASP A 55 -2.34 -31.74 -31.74
C ASP A 55 -0.94 -32.12 -31.22
N GLY A 56 -0.78 -32.16 -29.90
CA GLY A 56 0.46 -32.56 -29.23
C GLY A 56 0.24 -32.91 -27.76
N ILE A 57 0.11 -34.20 -27.47
CA ILE A 57 0.13 -34.79 -26.12
C ILE A 57 1.59 -34.88 -25.67
N GLY A 58 1.97 -34.20 -24.58
CA GLY A 58 3.16 -34.53 -23.79
C GLY A 58 3.96 -33.34 -23.22
N SER A 59 4.14 -33.35 -21.89
CA SER A 59 5.20 -32.64 -21.13
C SER A 59 4.99 -31.17 -20.73
N GLY A 60 3.81 -30.81 -20.21
CA GLY A 60 3.57 -29.51 -19.54
C GLY A 60 3.42 -29.58 -18.01
N GLY A 61 3.41 -30.78 -17.43
CA GLY A 61 2.96 -30.99 -16.04
C GLY A 61 4.04 -30.90 -14.96
N GLU A 62 5.33 -30.87 -15.29
CA GLU A 62 6.41 -30.72 -14.30
C GLU A 62 6.65 -29.25 -13.95
N SER A 63 6.68 -28.36 -14.93
CA SER A 63 6.89 -26.91 -14.71
C SER A 63 5.78 -26.25 -13.90
N ASP A 64 4.53 -26.67 -14.09
CA ASP A 64 3.40 -26.13 -13.34
C ASP A 64 3.40 -26.60 -11.88
N LYS A 65 3.83 -27.83 -11.62
CA LYS A 65 3.94 -28.39 -10.26
C LYS A 65 5.04 -27.71 -9.46
N GLU A 66 6.23 -27.53 -10.05
CA GLU A 66 7.35 -26.85 -9.39
C GLU A 66 6.97 -25.42 -8.99
N ARG A 67 6.27 -24.70 -9.87
CA ARG A 67 5.81 -23.34 -9.60
C ARG A 67 4.76 -23.28 -8.49
N GLU A 68 3.88 -24.28 -8.43
CA GLU A 68 2.87 -24.37 -7.38
C GLU A 68 3.50 -24.69 -6.02
N GLU A 69 4.48 -25.60 -5.98
CA GLU A 69 5.25 -25.93 -4.77
C GLU A 69 6.02 -24.71 -4.24
N GLU A 70 6.69 -23.96 -5.12
CA GLU A 70 7.38 -22.71 -4.75
C GLU A 70 6.39 -21.68 -4.16
N ALA A 71 5.22 -21.52 -4.78
CA ALA A 71 4.19 -20.63 -4.27
C ALA A 71 3.64 -21.08 -2.91
N GLN A 72 3.50 -22.39 -2.68
CA GLN A 72 3.08 -22.95 -1.40
C GLN A 72 4.13 -22.72 -0.31
N GLU A 73 5.42 -22.88 -0.62
CA GLU A 73 6.52 -22.61 0.30
C GLU A 73 6.59 -21.11 0.65
N ALA A 74 6.52 -20.24 -0.36
CA ALA A 74 6.47 -18.80 -0.15
C ALA A 74 5.26 -18.39 0.72
N ALA A 75 4.10 -18.99 0.49
CA ALA A 75 2.90 -18.77 1.29
C ALA A 75 3.08 -19.27 2.74
N ALA A 76 3.79 -20.38 2.95
CA ALA A 76 4.08 -20.89 4.29
C ALA A 76 4.99 -19.93 5.08
N ILE A 77 6.04 -19.41 4.45
CA ILE A 77 6.92 -18.40 5.04
C ILE A 77 6.12 -17.14 5.39
N LEU A 78 5.26 -16.67 4.48
CA LEU A 78 4.43 -15.50 4.72
C LEU A 78 3.44 -15.72 5.88
N ARG A 79 2.82 -16.91 5.96
CA ARG A 79 1.94 -17.29 7.07
C ARG A 79 2.65 -17.24 8.41
N ASP A 80 3.88 -17.76 8.50
CA ASP A 80 4.63 -17.73 9.76
C ASP A 80 4.97 -16.29 10.17
N ARG A 81 5.42 -15.45 9.23
CA ARG A 81 5.70 -14.02 9.50
C ARG A 81 4.45 -13.25 9.92
N LEU A 82 3.31 -13.51 9.28
CA LEU A 82 2.04 -12.92 9.65
C LEU A 82 1.63 -13.34 11.06
N ARG A 83 1.79 -14.63 11.40
CA ARG A 83 1.48 -15.16 12.72
C ARG A 83 2.28 -14.45 13.82
N LEU A 84 3.58 -14.22 13.62
CA LEU A 84 4.42 -13.46 14.57
C LEU A 84 3.92 -12.03 14.76
N SER A 85 3.53 -11.36 13.67
CA SER A 85 2.95 -10.01 13.73
C SER A 85 1.63 -9.99 14.51
N VAL A 86 0.75 -10.97 14.25
CA VAL A 86 -0.54 -11.11 14.95
C VAL A 86 -0.33 -11.37 16.44
N ILE A 87 0.62 -12.23 16.83
CA ILE A 87 0.97 -12.46 18.23
C ILE A 87 1.40 -11.15 18.90
N SER A 88 2.27 -10.38 18.25
CA SER A 88 2.77 -9.10 18.77
C SER A 88 1.63 -8.10 19.01
N ILE A 89 0.77 -7.91 18.01
CA ILE A 89 -0.38 -6.98 18.08
C ILE A 89 -1.38 -7.44 19.15
N ALA A 90 -1.79 -8.70 19.12
CA ALA A 90 -2.79 -9.24 20.03
C ALA A 90 -2.30 -9.23 21.48
N SER A 91 -1.02 -9.57 21.71
CA SER A 91 -0.42 -9.54 23.06
C SER A 91 -0.26 -8.11 23.56
N SER A 92 0.13 -7.17 22.70
CA SER A 92 0.20 -5.74 23.05
C SER A 92 -1.18 -5.23 23.46
N HIS A 93 -2.22 -5.52 22.66
CA HIS A 93 -3.57 -5.08 22.96
C HIS A 93 -4.14 -5.72 24.22
N ALA A 94 -3.92 -7.03 24.43
CA ALA A 94 -4.35 -7.72 25.65
C ALA A 94 -3.72 -7.09 26.90
N LYS A 95 -2.43 -6.72 26.86
CA LYS A 95 -1.75 -6.00 27.95
C LYS A 95 -2.37 -4.64 28.23
N THR A 96 -2.74 -3.86 27.19
CA THR A 96 -3.42 -2.56 27.40
C THR A 96 -4.77 -2.70 28.10
N LEU A 97 -5.44 -3.84 27.94
CA LEU A 97 -6.71 -4.15 28.59
C LEU A 97 -6.54 -4.89 29.93
N GLY A 98 -5.32 -5.22 30.33
CA GLY A 98 -5.05 -6.02 31.53
C GLY A 98 -5.53 -7.48 31.43
N MET A 99 -5.60 -8.02 30.21
CA MET A 99 -6.09 -9.37 29.92
C MET A 99 -4.99 -10.25 29.32
N THR A 100 -5.18 -11.56 29.39
CA THR A 100 -4.36 -12.55 28.67
C THR A 100 -5.15 -13.15 27.52
N ILE A 101 -4.47 -13.43 26.40
CA ILE A 101 -5.07 -14.07 25.24
C ILE A 101 -4.61 -15.52 25.14
N SER A 102 -5.52 -16.42 24.81
CA SER A 102 -5.23 -17.85 24.64
C SER A 102 -4.52 -18.10 23.31
N GLU A 103 -3.48 -18.94 23.31
CA GLU A 103 -2.71 -19.32 22.13
C GLU A 103 -3.56 -19.80 20.94
N PRO A 104 -4.53 -20.73 21.09
CA PRO A 104 -5.41 -21.15 19.99
C PRO A 104 -6.23 -19.99 19.41
N VAL A 105 -6.63 -19.00 20.21
CA VAL A 105 -7.35 -17.82 19.71
C VAL A 105 -6.43 -17.00 18.81
N VAL A 106 -5.17 -16.81 19.21
CA VAL A 106 -4.18 -16.09 18.38
C VAL A 106 -3.92 -16.82 17.06
N ALA A 107 -3.83 -18.15 17.09
CA ALA A 107 -3.68 -18.96 15.87
C ALA A 107 -4.88 -18.77 14.92
N CYS A 108 -6.11 -18.84 15.44
CA CYS A 108 -7.32 -18.59 14.65
C CYS A 108 -7.36 -17.18 14.04
N ILE A 109 -6.93 -16.15 14.78
CA ILE A 109 -6.84 -14.78 14.26
C ILE A 109 -5.82 -14.70 13.13
N ALA A 110 -4.67 -15.35 13.25
CA ALA A 110 -3.66 -15.37 12.19
C ALA A 110 -4.17 -16.04 10.91
N ASP A 111 -4.86 -17.17 11.03
CA ASP A 111 -5.46 -17.87 9.89
C ASP A 111 -6.56 -17.02 9.21
N LEU A 112 -7.40 -16.37 10.00
CA LEU A 112 -8.44 -15.48 9.49
C LEU A 112 -7.83 -14.26 8.80
N ALA A 113 -6.81 -13.63 9.38
CA ALA A 113 -6.11 -12.50 8.79
C ALA A 113 -5.46 -12.88 7.46
N PHE A 114 -4.87 -14.08 7.35
CA PHE A 114 -4.29 -14.56 6.10
C PHE A 114 -5.34 -14.71 5.00
N LYS A 115 -6.47 -15.36 5.31
CA LYS A 115 -7.60 -15.51 4.36
C LYS A 115 -8.19 -14.15 3.98
N GLN A 116 -8.28 -13.23 4.93
CA GLN A 116 -8.77 -11.88 4.67
C GLN A 116 -7.82 -11.12 3.74
N ALA A 117 -6.49 -11.26 3.91
CA ALA A 117 -5.51 -10.64 3.02
C ALA A 117 -5.62 -11.18 1.59
N GLU A 118 -5.86 -12.47 1.42
CA GLU A 118 -6.11 -13.08 0.10
C GLU A 118 -7.35 -12.48 -0.57
N GLN A 119 -8.47 -12.41 0.15
CA GLN A 119 -9.70 -11.81 -0.39
C GLN A 119 -9.50 -10.33 -0.72
N MET A 120 -8.85 -9.57 0.17
CA MET A 120 -8.55 -8.15 -0.06
C MET A 120 -7.67 -7.96 -1.30
N GLY A 121 -6.67 -8.82 -1.52
CA GLY A 121 -5.81 -8.78 -2.71
C GLY A 121 -6.61 -8.92 -4.01
N ARG A 122 -7.56 -9.88 -4.05
CA ARG A 122 -8.45 -10.08 -5.20
C ARG A 122 -9.39 -8.88 -5.40
N ASP A 123 -9.95 -8.36 -4.32
CA ASP A 123 -10.88 -7.24 -4.39
C ASP A 123 -10.19 -5.98 -4.95
N VAL A 124 -9.01 -5.61 -4.42
CA VAL A 124 -8.28 -4.41 -4.88
C VAL A 124 -7.76 -4.55 -6.32
N GLU A 125 -7.40 -5.76 -6.74
CA GLU A 125 -7.04 -6.04 -8.13
C GLU A 125 -8.24 -5.83 -9.05
N LEU A 126 -9.40 -6.38 -8.71
CA LEU A 126 -10.63 -6.22 -9.48
C LEU A 126 -11.07 -4.76 -9.57
N PHE A 127 -10.93 -3.98 -8.50
CA PHE A 127 -11.26 -2.55 -8.53
C PHE A 127 -10.33 -1.74 -9.43
N ALA A 128 -9.02 -2.03 -9.39
CA ALA A 128 -8.06 -1.38 -10.29
C ALA A 128 -8.39 -1.73 -11.76
N GLN A 129 -8.67 -3.00 -12.05
CA GLN A 129 -9.05 -3.47 -13.39
C GLN A 129 -10.38 -2.85 -13.87
N HIS A 130 -11.37 -2.73 -13.00
CA HIS A 130 -12.65 -2.08 -13.31
C HIS A 130 -12.46 -0.61 -13.71
N ALA A 131 -11.48 0.07 -13.12
CA ALA A 131 -11.08 1.44 -13.49
C ALA A 131 -10.11 1.51 -14.69
N GLY A 132 -9.83 0.38 -15.37
CA GLY A 132 -8.90 0.31 -16.50
C GLY A 132 -7.43 0.51 -16.11
N ARG A 133 -7.06 0.35 -14.83
CA ARG A 133 -5.71 0.55 -14.32
C ARG A 133 -5.02 -0.79 -14.05
N LYS A 134 -3.72 -0.87 -14.34
CA LYS A 134 -2.85 -2.00 -13.97
C LYS A 134 -2.18 -1.83 -12.60
N SER A 135 -2.38 -0.69 -11.94
CA SER A 135 -1.81 -0.35 -10.63
C SER A 135 -2.91 0.03 -9.65
N VAL A 136 -2.82 -0.54 -8.45
CA VAL A 136 -3.71 -0.25 -7.31
C VAL A 136 -3.41 1.16 -6.77
N ASN A 137 -4.47 1.89 -6.41
CA ASN A 137 -4.45 3.20 -5.79
C ASN A 137 -5.17 3.16 -4.44
N THR A 138 -5.02 4.22 -3.64
CA THR A 138 -5.72 4.46 -2.37
C THR A 138 -7.23 4.31 -2.48
N GLU A 139 -7.84 4.76 -3.58
CA GLU A 139 -9.27 4.62 -3.83
C GLU A 139 -9.75 3.15 -3.87
N ASP A 140 -8.93 2.24 -4.41
CA ASP A 140 -9.26 0.81 -4.50
C ASP A 140 -9.27 0.15 -3.10
N VAL A 141 -8.31 0.55 -2.25
CA VAL A 141 -8.23 0.09 -0.86
C VAL A 141 -9.43 0.62 -0.07
N ILE A 142 -9.82 1.88 -0.26
CA ILE A 142 -10.98 2.45 0.45
C ILE A 142 -12.28 1.78 -0.02
N LEU A 143 -12.41 1.50 -1.31
CA LEU A 143 -13.57 0.78 -1.85
C LEU A 143 -13.70 -0.64 -1.29
N SER A 144 -12.59 -1.32 -0.96
CA SER A 144 -12.64 -2.62 -0.30
C SER A 144 -13.36 -2.60 1.06
N ALA A 145 -13.38 -1.44 1.74
CA ALA A 145 -14.03 -1.25 3.03
C ALA A 145 -15.52 -0.87 2.93
N HIS A 146 -16.14 -0.86 1.74
CA HIS A 146 -17.52 -0.37 1.53
C HIS A 146 -18.62 -1.08 2.33
N ARG A 147 -18.35 -2.27 2.86
CA ARG A 147 -19.31 -2.96 3.73
C ARG A 147 -19.37 -2.36 5.14
N ASN A 148 -18.39 -1.53 5.50
CA ASN A 148 -18.28 -0.90 6.81
C ASN A 148 -17.99 0.59 6.64
N GLU A 149 -19.05 1.40 6.67
CA GLU A 149 -18.99 2.86 6.53
C GLU A 149 -18.02 3.52 7.53
N HIS A 150 -17.97 3.03 8.76
CA HIS A 150 -17.06 3.56 9.77
C HIS A 150 -15.59 3.31 9.40
N LEU A 151 -15.27 2.07 8.97
CA LEU A 151 -13.93 1.74 8.50
C LEU A 151 -13.56 2.53 7.25
N MET A 152 -14.48 2.69 6.31
CA MET A 152 -14.26 3.52 5.12
C MET A 152 -13.92 4.97 5.50
N GLY A 153 -14.67 5.55 6.45
CA GLY A 153 -14.40 6.89 6.98
C GLY A 153 -13.01 7.02 7.62
N LEU A 154 -12.61 6.04 8.43
CA LEU A 154 -11.26 6.01 9.01
C LEU A 154 -10.16 5.96 7.93
N LEU A 155 -10.32 5.14 6.89
CA LEU A 155 -9.35 5.06 5.79
C LEU A 155 -9.27 6.36 4.97
N ARG A 156 -10.41 7.04 4.78
CA ARG A 156 -10.46 8.36 4.12
C ARG A 156 -9.66 9.40 4.91
N ASN A 157 -9.89 9.47 6.22
CA ASN A 157 -9.17 10.38 7.12
C ASN A 157 -7.66 10.07 7.12
N PHE A 158 -7.28 8.80 7.25
CA PHE A 158 -5.88 8.38 7.20
C PHE A 158 -5.21 8.78 5.88
N THR A 159 -5.91 8.65 4.76
CA THR A 159 -5.40 9.07 3.44
C THR A 159 -5.19 10.59 3.35
N GLN A 160 -6.03 11.39 4.01
CA GLN A 160 -5.86 12.83 4.08
C GLN A 160 -4.62 13.20 4.92
N GLU A 161 -4.45 12.58 6.08
CA GLU A 161 -3.28 12.80 6.94
C GLU A 161 -1.96 12.47 6.23
N LEU A 162 -1.93 11.42 5.40
CA LEU A 162 -0.75 11.08 4.60
C LEU A 162 -0.41 12.18 3.58
N LYS A 163 -1.41 12.81 2.97
CA LYS A 163 -1.20 13.91 2.00
C LYS A 163 -0.70 15.19 2.69
N GLU A 164 -1.07 15.40 3.95
CA GLU A 164 -0.63 16.55 4.75
C GLU A 164 0.80 16.37 5.30
N LYS A 165 1.22 15.13 5.56
CA LYS A 165 2.56 14.78 6.08
C LYS A 165 3.62 14.60 4.99
N GLU A 166 3.26 14.55 3.71
CA GLU A 166 4.21 14.54 2.59
C GLU A 166 4.64 15.99 2.24
N PRO A 167 5.85 16.46 2.59
CA PRO A 167 6.35 17.72 2.04
C PRO A 167 6.65 17.51 0.56
N CYS A 168 5.78 18.09 -0.27
CA CYS A 168 5.94 18.37 -1.70
C CYS A 168 7.40 18.26 -2.17
N THR A 169 7.77 17.15 -2.83
CA THR A 169 9.06 17.02 -3.52
C THR A 169 9.05 17.78 -4.86
N GLU A 170 8.65 19.05 -4.85
CA GLU A 170 8.95 19.99 -5.93
C GLU A 170 10.24 20.74 -5.57
N LYS A 171 11.39 20.08 -5.75
CA LYS A 171 12.68 20.78 -5.83
C LYS A 171 13.37 20.50 -7.16
N LYS A 172 13.27 21.52 -8.02
CA LYS A 172 14.32 22.04 -8.91
C LYS A 172 14.57 21.29 -10.23
N ARG A 173 13.83 21.70 -11.28
CA ARG A 173 14.43 21.98 -12.60
C ARG A 173 14.42 23.48 -12.86
N LYS A 174 15.46 24.18 -12.40
CA LYS A 174 15.90 25.52 -12.84
C LYS A 174 17.44 25.46 -12.73
N LYS A 175 18.30 25.77 -13.70
CA LYS A 175 18.34 26.87 -14.68
C LYS A 175 19.65 26.72 -15.51
N LYS A 176 19.74 27.31 -16.71
CA LYS A 176 20.82 28.20 -17.24
C LYS A 176 20.52 28.53 -18.73
N ALA A 177 20.10 29.77 -19.07
CA ALA A 177 20.87 31.00 -19.37
C ALA A 177 21.32 31.06 -20.86
N SER A 178 20.97 32.07 -21.67
CA SER A 178 21.54 33.44 -21.73
C SER A 178 20.56 34.43 -22.42
N LYS A 179 20.24 35.61 -21.86
CA LYS A 179 20.94 36.91 -21.97
C LYS A 179 21.06 37.45 -23.41
N ASN A 180 20.26 38.44 -23.80
CA ASN A 180 20.80 39.79 -24.10
C ASN A 180 19.70 40.86 -24.05
N GLU A 181 20.12 42.02 -23.62
CA GLU A 181 19.38 43.23 -23.29
C GLU A 181 19.46 44.26 -24.44
N ASN A 182 18.36 44.93 -24.79
CA ASN A 182 18.42 46.36 -25.09
C ASN A 182 17.06 47.07 -25.01
N LYS A 183 17.13 48.29 -24.49
CA LYS A 183 16.07 49.23 -24.10
C LYS A 183 15.80 50.22 -25.25
N VAL A 184 14.67 50.94 -25.17
CA VAL A 184 14.32 52.31 -25.69
C VAL A 184 12.88 52.27 -26.25
N GLN A 185 11.81 52.69 -25.54
CA GLN A 185 11.25 54.07 -25.35
C GLN A 185 11.09 54.83 -26.68
N GLU A 186 9.89 55.12 -27.19
CA GLU A 186 9.02 56.26 -26.81
C GLU A 186 7.58 56.12 -27.38
N PRO A 187 6.58 56.83 -26.82
CA PRO A 187 5.30 57.13 -27.48
C PRO A 187 5.34 58.51 -28.18
N ILE A 188 4.53 58.74 -29.24
CA ILE A 188 3.79 59.98 -29.61
C ILE A 188 3.32 59.91 -31.08
N GLU A 189 2.11 60.42 -31.31
CA GLU A 189 1.27 60.51 -32.52
C GLU A 189 1.92 61.23 -33.72
N MET A 190 1.47 60.90 -34.96
CA MET A 190 1.24 61.86 -36.05
C MET A 190 0.25 61.29 -37.10
N LEU A 191 -0.57 62.19 -37.64
CA LEU A 191 -1.65 62.03 -38.63
C LEU A 191 -1.18 61.49 -40.00
N ASP A 192 -2.09 60.80 -40.70
CA ASP A 192 -2.73 61.26 -41.97
C ASP A 192 -4.07 60.53 -42.17
#